data_AF-A0A846H976-F1
#
_entry.id   AF-A0A846H976-F1
#
_cell.length_a   1.000
_cell.length_b   1.000
_cell.length_c   1.000
_cell.angle_alpha   90.00
_cell.angle_beta   90.00
_cell.angle_gamma   90.00
#
_symmetry.space_group_name_H-M   'P 1'
#
loop_
_entity.id
_entity.type
_entity.pdbx_description
1 polymer ?
#
loop_
_entity_poly.entity_id
_entity_poly.type
_entity_poly.pdbx_seq_one_letter_code
_entity_poly.pdbx_strand_id
1 'polypeptide(L)' 'MHPIDLMRKYGWSYHHLAAEFGVSEAETRRWGFRKTASNYRNPPLMAYKLAEKIDRELSTMSVSA' A
#
# COMPACT_ATOMS: atom_id res chain seq x y z
N MET A 1 5.86 -5.57 -4.74
CA MET A 1 5.25 -4.24 -4.98
C MET A 1 5.18 -3.47 -3.66
N HIS A 2 5.44 -2.16 -3.63
CA HIS A 2 5.31 -1.38 -2.39
C HIS A 2 3.83 -1.06 -2.11
N PRO A 3 3.33 -1.10 -0.86
CA PRO A 3 1.94 -0.74 -0.54
C PRO A 3 1.55 0.67 -1.01
N ILE A 4 2.48 1.62 -0.96
CA ILE A 4 2.27 2.98 -1.50
C ILE A 4 2.11 3.00 -3.02
N ASP A 5 2.67 2.03 -3.74
CA ASP A 5 2.48 1.92 -5.18
C ASP A 5 1.05 1.48 -5.52
N LEU A 6 0.38 0.67 -4.68
CA LEU A 6 -1.05 0.36 -4.83
C LEU A 6 -1.88 1.63 -4.75
N MET A 7 -1.54 2.46 -3.75
CA MET A 7 -2.22 3.73 -3.53
C MET A 7 -2.14 4.63 -4.75
N ARG A 8 -0.97 4.71 -5.39
CA ARG A 8 -0.77 5.48 -6.62
C ARG A 8 -1.46 4.85 -7.83
N LYS A 9 -1.39 3.53 -7.98
CA LYS A 9 -1.92 2.80 -9.14
C LYS A 9 -3.46 2.81 -9.18
N TYR A 10 -4.10 2.64 -8.04
CA TYR A 10 -5.56 2.54 -7.93
C TYR A 10 -6.22 3.80 -7.37
N GLY A 11 -5.46 4.89 -7.19
CA GLY A 11 -5.98 6.16 -6.70
C GLY A 11 -6.55 6.09 -5.27
N TRP A 12 -6.01 5.20 -4.43
CA TRP A 12 -6.51 5.04 -3.07
C TRP A 12 -6.05 6.17 -2.14
N SER A 13 -6.78 6.34 -1.04
CA SER A 13 -6.36 7.21 0.06
C SER A 13 -5.54 6.43 1.08
N TYR A 14 -4.79 7.14 1.93
CA TYR A 14 -4.09 6.52 3.07
C TYR A 14 -5.04 5.79 4.02
N HIS A 15 -6.27 6.29 4.17
CA HIS A 15 -7.32 5.66 4.96
C HIS A 15 -7.74 4.31 4.36
N HIS A 16 -7.96 4.24 3.05
CA HIS A 16 -8.30 2.99 2.36
C HIS A 16 -7.14 1.98 2.49
N LEU A 17 -5.91 2.44 2.25
CA LEU A 17 -4.72 1.60 2.42
C LEU A 17 -4.56 1.11 3.87
N ALA A 18 -4.89 1.94 4.86
CA ALA A 18 -4.82 1.56 6.26
C ALA A 18 -5.84 0.45 6.60
N ALA A 19 -7.06 0.56 6.09
CA ALA A 19 -8.11 -0.43 6.27
C ALA A 19 -7.72 -1.79 5.65
N GLU A 20 -7.24 -1.80 4.41
CA GLU A 20 -6.81 -3.03 3.71
C GLU A 20 -5.66 -3.74 4.41
N PHE A 21 -4.74 -2.98 5.00
CA PHE A 21 -3.55 -3.52 5.64
C PHE A 21 -3.73 -3.75 7.15
N GLY A 22 -4.90 -3.42 7.72
CA GLY A 22 -5.19 -3.57 9.14
C GLY A 22 -4.28 -2.75 10.06
N VAL A 23 -3.79 -1.60 9.58
CA VAL A 23 -2.88 -0.70 10.32
C VAL A 23 -3.50 0.68 10.47
N SER A 24 -2.85 1.55 11.26
CA SER A 24 -3.27 2.95 11.36
C SER A 24 -2.87 3.77 10.14
N GLU A 25 -3.63 4.81 9.83
CA GLU A 25 -3.30 5.75 8.74
C GLU A 25 -1.95 6.47 8.98
N ALA A 26 -1.61 6.74 10.23
CA ALA A 26 -0.32 7.32 10.58
C ALA A 26 0.84 6.38 10.21
N GLU A 27 0.64 5.07 10.31
CA GLU A 27 1.64 4.07 9.92
C GLU A 27 1.78 3.98 8.40
N THR A 28 0.67 3.94 7.66
CA THR A 28 0.72 3.93 6.19
C THR A 28 1.37 5.17 5.62
N ARG A 29 1.14 6.35 6.21
CA ARG A 29 1.82 7.59 5.79
C ARG A 29 3.34 7.51 5.93
N ARG A 30 3.85 6.86 6.97
CA ARG A 30 5.31 6.70 7.19
C ARG A 30 5.98 5.84 6.13
N TRP A 31 5.26 4.89 5.54
CA TRP A 31 5.73 4.08 4.41
C TRP A 31 5.93 4.91 3.14
N GLY A 32 5.21 6.04 3.01
CA GLY A 32 5.32 6.94 1.85
C GLY A 32 6.50 7.91 1.91
N PHE A 33 7.17 8.04 3.05
CA PHE A 33 8.30 8.96 3.18
C PHE A 33 9.55 8.45 2.46
N ARG A 34 10.44 9.37 2.08
CA ARG A 34 11.76 9.01 1.57
C ARG A 34 12.63 8.50 2.71
N LYS A 35 13.60 7.63 2.41
CA LYS A 35 14.59 7.11 3.37
C LYS A 35 15.34 8.19 4.15
N THR A 36 15.42 9.41 3.62
CA THR A 36 16.07 10.57 4.24
C THR A 36 15.20 11.31 5.25
N ALA A 37 13.91 10.96 5.39
CA ALA A 37 13.02 11.58 6.36
C ALA A 37 13.25 11.01 7.76
N SER A 38 13.25 11.88 8.77
CA SER A 38 13.49 11.50 10.18
C SER A 38 12.51 10.45 10.74
N ASN A 39 11.33 10.31 10.15
CA ASN A 39 10.27 9.37 10.58
C ASN A 39 9.97 8.26 9.56
N TYR A 40 10.89 8.00 8.63
CA TYR A 40 10.74 6.95 7.64
C TYR A 40 10.63 5.56 8.28
N ARG A 41 9.69 4.74 7.79
CA ARG A 41 9.59 3.34 8.19
C ARG A 41 9.24 2.50 6.98
N ASN A 42 9.95 1.38 6.78
CA ASN A 42 9.55 0.41 5.77
C ASN A 42 8.29 -0.33 6.24
N PRO A 43 7.36 -0.64 5.31
CA PRO A 43 6.33 -1.63 5.57
C PRO A 43 6.93 -2.98 6.03
N PRO A 44 6.20 -3.77 6.84
CA PRO A 44 6.61 -5.13 7.15
C PRO A 44 6.58 -6.02 5.90
N LEU A 45 7.37 -7.11 5.87
CA LEU A 45 7.45 -8.01 4.71
C LEU A 45 6.07 -8.53 4.26
N MET A 46 5.17 -8.81 5.22
CA MET A 46 3.81 -9.24 4.91
C MET A 46 3.00 -8.20 4.14
N ALA A 47 3.24 -6.91 4.38
CA ALA A 47 2.57 -5.84 3.63
C ALA A 47 3.01 -5.87 2.15
N TYR A 48 4.27 -6.12 1.84
CA TYR A 48 4.69 -6.26 0.44
C TYR A 48 4.00 -7.43 -0.26
N LYS A 49 3.90 -8.59 0.41
CA LYS A 49 3.21 -9.78 -0.14
C LYS A 49 1.71 -9.54 -0.33
N LEU A 50 1.07 -8.90 0.66
CA LEU A 50 -0.34 -8.54 0.56
C LEU A 50 -0.57 -7.54 -0.58
N ALA A 51 0.31 -6.55 -0.72
CA ALA A 51 0.21 -5.56 -1.79
C ALA A 51 0.27 -6.20 -3.18
N GLU A 52 1.17 -7.18 -3.38
CA GLU A 52 1.25 -7.94 -4.63
C GLU A 52 0.01 -8.77 -4.90
N LYS A 53 -0.57 -9.40 -3.86
CA LYS A 53 -1.78 -10.18 -3.98
C LYS A 53 -2.97 -9.31 -4.40
N ILE A 54 -3.16 -8.18 -3.72
CA ILE A 54 -4.20 -7.19 -4.04
C ILE A 54 -4.04 -6.67 -5.47
N ASP A 55 -2.82 -6.30 -5.87
CA ASP A 55 -2.54 -5.80 -7.22
C ASP A 55 -2.94 -6.81 -8.29
N ARG A 56 -2.59 -8.08 -8.06
CA ARG A 56 -2.95 -9.18 -8.96
C ARG A 56 -4.46 -9.35 -9.05
N GLU A 57 -5.17 -9.39 -7.92
CA GLU A 57 -6.63 -9.57 -7.87
C GLU A 57 -7.36 -8.43 -8.58
N LEU A 58 -7.01 -7.18 -8.29
CA LEU A 58 -7.61 -6.01 -8.93
C LEU A 58 -7.28 -5.93 -10.42
N SER A 59 -6.05 -6.28 -10.80
CA SER A 59 -5.66 -6.32 -12.22
C SER A 59 -6.43 -7.41 -12.98
N THR A 60 -6.71 -8.57 -12.36
CA THR A 60 -7.53 -9.62 -12.99
C THR A 60 -9.01 -9.23 -13.10
N MET A 61 -9.56 -8.52 -12.12
CA MET A 61 -10.92 -7.99 -12.20
C MET A 61 -11.06 -6.93 -13.29
N SER A 62 -10.05 -6.09 -13.49
CA SER A 62 -10.04 -5.05 -14.54
C SER A 62 -10.04 -5.59 -15.97
N VAL A 63 -9.67 -6.86 -16.19
CA VAL A 63 -9.64 -7.49 -17.53
C VAL A 63 -10.98 -8.17 -17.87
N SER A 64 -11.90 -8.26 -16.91
CA SER A 64 -13.18 -8.98 -17.08
C SER A 64 -14.39 -8.05 -17.26
N ALA A 65 -14.17 -6.77 -17.56
CA ALA A 65 -15.21 -5.76 -17.77
C ALA A 65 -15.36 -5.40 -19.26
#